data_AF-A0A830CSX8-F1
#
_entry.id   AF-A0A830CSX8-F1
#
_cell.length_a   1.000
_cell.length_b   1.000
_cell.length_c   1.000
_cell.angle_alpha   90.00
_cell.angle_beta   90.00
_cell.angle_gamma   90.00
#
_symmetry.space_group_name_H-M   'P 1'
#
loop_
_entity.id
_entity.type
_entity.pdbx_description
1 polymer ?
#
loop_
_entity_poly.entity_id
_entity_poly.type
_entity_poly.pdbx_seq_one_letter_code
_entity_poly.pdbx_strand_id
1 'polypeptide(L)'
;MVVIIIITIIIIIITIIIIIIIISTRTRKRIVVTGGTSFIGRHLVDNLIARVDEVIVIDNFFTGRKENVVHLYGYPRFELIRHDVVESILLEVDQIYHMACPASPVHYKYDPIKTIMINVMGMLNMLGLAKRIGARFCLTSTSEDYGDPLDHPQKETYWGHVNPNGVRTCYVEGKWTTETLAMDYHRGAGVEVRIERIFNTYGPRMCLDDGRVVKNFVSLVCLVEHY
;
A
#
# COMPACT_ATOMS: atom_id res chain seq x y z
N MET A 1 -25.49 -11.23 46.90
CA MET A 1 -25.92 -10.31 45.83
C MET A 1 -25.01 -9.07 45.74
N VAL A 2 -24.82 -8.31 46.83
CA VAL A 2 -23.99 -7.09 46.85
C VAL A 2 -22.51 -7.32 46.48
N VAL A 3 -21.89 -8.40 46.98
CA VAL A 3 -20.48 -8.72 46.70
C VAL A 3 -20.23 -8.99 45.21
N ILE A 4 -21.16 -9.68 44.54
CA ILE A 4 -21.07 -9.99 43.11
C ILE A 4 -21.16 -8.69 42.29
N ILE A 5 -22.05 -7.77 42.66
CA ILE A 5 -22.20 -6.47 42.00
C ILE A 5 -20.92 -5.63 42.13
N ILE A 6 -20.30 -5.61 43.31
CA ILE A 6 -19.04 -4.88 43.55
C ILE A 6 -17.90 -5.46 42.70
N ILE A 7 -17.77 -6.78 42.66
CA ILE A 7 -16.74 -7.45 41.85
C ILE A 7 -16.92 -7.15 40.36
N THR A 8 -18.15 -7.21 39.84
CA THR A 8 -18.44 -6.89 38.43
C THR A 8 -18.09 -5.43 38.11
N ILE A 9 -18.43 -4.48 38.98
CA ILE A 9 -18.09 -3.06 38.78
C ILE A 9 -16.56 -2.85 38.77
N ILE A 10 -15.82 -3.50 39.66
CA ILE A 10 -14.35 -3.44 39.70
C ILE A 10 -13.73 -4.01 38.42
N ILE A 11 -14.23 -5.15 37.92
CA ILE A 11 -13.74 -5.74 36.67
C ILE A 11 -13.99 -4.80 35.48
N ILE A 12 -15.17 -4.17 35.42
CA ILE A 12 -15.50 -3.18 34.39
C ILE A 12 -14.54 -1.98 34.47
N ILE A 13 -14.29 -1.44 35.68
CA ILE A 13 -13.41 -0.29 35.87
C ILE A 13 -11.96 -0.62 35.46
N ILE A 14 -11.45 -1.80 35.84
CA ILE A 14 -10.11 -2.25 35.47
C ILE A 14 -10.01 -2.44 33.96
N THR A 15 -11.04 -3.02 33.33
CA THR A 15 -11.07 -3.22 31.88
C THR A 15 -11.09 -1.89 31.13
N ILE A 16 -11.89 -0.92 31.59
CA ILE A 16 -11.92 0.43 31.04
C ILE A 16 -10.56 1.12 31.20
N ILE A 17 -9.92 1.01 32.37
CA ILE A 17 -8.58 1.57 32.60
C ILE A 17 -7.54 0.93 31.68
N ILE A 18 -7.55 -0.40 31.53
CA ILE A 18 -6.63 -1.11 30.62
C ILE A 18 -6.87 -0.66 29.18
N ILE A 19 -8.12 -0.55 28.74
CA ILE A 19 -8.47 -0.04 27.40
C ILE A 19 -7.97 1.40 27.23
N ILE A 20 -8.18 2.28 28.21
CA ILE A 20 -7.69 3.67 28.18
C ILE A 20 -6.16 3.72 28.13
N ILE A 21 -5.46 2.89 28.90
CA ILE A 21 -4.00 2.80 28.88
C ILE A 21 -3.52 2.28 27.53
N ILE A 22 -4.14 1.24 26.97
CA ILE A 22 -3.80 0.70 25.65
C ILE A 22 -4.04 1.73 24.54
N ILE A 23 -5.13 2.48 24.62
CA ILE A 23 -5.43 3.58 23.69
C ILE A 23 -4.44 4.74 23.87
N SER A 24 -4.06 5.06 25.10
CA SER A 24 -3.11 6.13 25.44
C SER A 24 -1.65 5.78 25.17
N THR A 25 -1.29 4.50 25.09
CA THR A 25 0.09 4.01 24.88
C THR A 25 0.43 3.74 23.42
N ARG A 26 -0.52 3.88 22.49
CA ARG A 26 -0.17 3.91 21.07
C ARG A 26 0.66 5.15 20.78
N THR A 27 1.96 4.97 20.73
CA THR A 27 2.91 5.98 20.25
C THR A 27 2.52 6.33 18.81
N ARG A 28 2.18 7.60 18.59
CA ARG A 28 1.92 8.16 17.28
C ARG A 28 3.10 7.88 16.36
N LYS A 29 2.84 7.43 15.13
CA LYS A 29 3.89 7.20 14.14
C LYS A 29 3.86 8.26 13.05
N ARG A 30 5.03 8.56 12.50
CA ARG A 30 5.17 9.29 11.25
C ARG A 30 5.35 8.30 10.11
N ILE A 31 4.45 8.34 9.14
CA ILE A 31 4.29 7.31 8.13
C ILE A 31 4.31 7.95 6.75
N VAL A 32 5.08 7.40 5.83
CA VAL A 32 5.02 7.78 4.42
C VAL A 32 4.25 6.73 3.61
N VAL A 33 3.39 7.19 2.70
CA VAL A 33 2.65 6.35 1.76
C VAL A 33 2.98 6.80 0.34
N THR A 34 3.79 6.02 -0.39
CA THR A 34 4.06 6.32 -1.80
C THR A 34 2.93 5.77 -2.67
N GLY A 35 2.44 6.52 -3.65
CA GLY A 35 1.22 6.16 -4.39
C GLY A 35 -0.05 6.31 -3.53
N GLY A 36 0.02 7.16 -2.49
CA GLY A 36 -1.07 7.34 -1.52
C GLY A 36 -2.32 8.00 -2.10
N THR A 37 -2.26 8.54 -3.33
CA THR A 37 -3.45 9.08 -4.00
C THR A 37 -4.10 8.09 -4.97
N SER A 38 -3.67 6.82 -4.94
CA SER A 38 -4.28 5.70 -5.68
C SER A 38 -5.58 5.19 -5.05
N PHE A 39 -6.23 4.22 -5.71
CA PHE A 39 -7.47 3.59 -5.23
C PHE A 39 -7.33 3.03 -3.80
N ILE A 40 -6.34 2.17 -3.55
CA ILE A 40 -6.11 1.56 -2.24
C ILE A 40 -5.40 2.55 -1.31
N GLY A 41 -4.41 3.28 -1.84
CA GLY A 41 -3.57 4.20 -1.07
C GLY A 41 -4.36 5.24 -0.29
N ARG A 42 -5.39 5.85 -0.89
CA ARG A 42 -6.17 6.88 -0.18
C ARG A 42 -6.98 6.31 1.00
N HIS A 43 -7.47 5.07 0.89
CA HIS A 43 -8.21 4.44 1.98
C HIS A 43 -7.24 4.06 3.12
N LEU A 44 -6.01 3.68 2.78
CA LEU A 44 -4.95 3.53 3.78
C LEU A 44 -4.65 4.87 4.46
N VAL A 45 -4.49 5.95 3.69
CA VAL A 45 -4.25 7.30 4.23
C VAL A 45 -5.38 7.74 5.17
N ASP A 46 -6.65 7.60 4.77
CA ASP A 46 -7.82 7.91 5.60
C ASP A 46 -7.75 7.14 6.94
N ASN A 47 -7.43 5.84 6.88
CA ASN A 47 -7.31 4.99 8.07
C ASN A 47 -6.13 5.36 8.98
N LEU A 48 -4.98 5.75 8.41
CA LEU A 48 -3.81 6.18 9.18
C LEU A 48 -4.08 7.52 9.89
N ILE A 49 -4.73 8.48 9.22
CA ILE A 49 -5.14 9.75 9.82
C ILE A 49 -6.13 9.52 10.97
N ALA A 50 -7.10 8.61 10.77
CA ALA A 50 -8.08 8.23 11.81
C ALA A 50 -7.43 7.53 13.01
N ARG A 51 -6.32 6.80 12.79
CA ARG A 51 -5.47 6.25 13.84
C ARG A 51 -4.60 7.29 14.56
N VAL A 52 -4.74 8.57 14.20
CA VAL A 52 -4.01 9.71 14.77
C VAL A 52 -2.53 9.74 14.38
N ASP A 53 -2.09 8.93 13.42
CA ASP A 53 -0.73 8.93 12.87
C ASP A 53 -0.48 10.19 12.02
N GLU A 54 0.79 10.60 11.92
CA GLU A 54 1.26 11.64 10.98
C GLU A 54 1.52 10.98 9.63
N VAL A 55 0.91 11.51 8.57
CA VAL A 55 0.91 10.86 7.26
C VAL A 55 1.46 11.81 6.20
N ILE A 56 2.52 11.36 5.54
CA ILE A 56 3.10 12.00 4.36
C ILE A 56 2.72 11.16 3.14
N VAL A 57 2.05 11.76 2.17
CA VAL A 57 1.77 11.12 0.88
C VAL A 57 2.81 11.57 -0.14
N ILE A 58 3.43 10.61 -0.81
CA ILE A 58 4.28 10.85 -1.99
C ILE A 58 3.54 10.35 -3.22
N ASP A 59 3.33 11.22 -4.20
CA ASP A 59 2.68 10.84 -5.45
C ASP A 59 3.08 11.76 -6.62
N ASN A 60 3.29 11.20 -7.81
CA ASN A 60 3.54 11.98 -9.02
C ASN A 60 2.26 12.25 -9.84
N PHE A 61 1.12 11.70 -9.40
CA PHE A 61 -0.19 11.76 -10.06
C PHE A 61 -0.25 11.12 -11.45
N PHE A 62 0.61 10.12 -11.72
CA PHE A 62 0.55 9.41 -13.00
C PHE A 62 -0.78 8.67 -13.19
N THR A 63 -1.22 7.92 -12.17
CA THR A 63 -2.56 7.29 -12.11
C THR A 63 -3.36 7.71 -10.89
N GLY A 64 -2.70 8.29 -9.89
CA GLY A 64 -3.32 8.88 -8.72
C GLY A 64 -4.04 10.19 -9.05
N ARG A 65 -4.97 10.59 -8.17
CA ARG A 65 -5.79 11.79 -8.34
C ARG A 65 -5.70 12.66 -7.10
N LYS A 66 -5.39 13.95 -7.26
CA LYS A 66 -5.25 14.89 -6.14
C LYS A 66 -6.55 15.01 -5.32
N GLU A 67 -7.69 14.87 -5.98
CA GLU A 67 -9.03 14.90 -5.40
C GLU A 67 -9.23 13.80 -4.35
N ASN A 68 -8.45 12.72 -4.40
CA ASN A 68 -8.54 11.61 -3.45
C ASN A 68 -8.05 11.94 -2.05
N VAL A 69 -7.33 13.05 -1.87
CA VAL A 69 -6.75 13.47 -0.59
C VAL A 69 -7.02 14.94 -0.28
N VAL A 70 -7.81 15.64 -1.11
CA VAL A 70 -8.05 17.09 -0.95
C VAL A 70 -8.76 17.42 0.36
N HIS A 71 -9.60 16.51 0.86
CA HIS A 71 -10.30 16.65 2.14
C HIS A 71 -9.35 16.66 3.35
N LEU A 72 -8.09 16.25 3.16
CA LEU A 72 -7.05 16.27 4.19
C LEU A 72 -6.21 17.55 4.16
N TYR A 73 -6.45 18.46 3.23
CA TYR A 73 -5.67 19.71 3.16
C TYR A 73 -5.95 20.58 4.38
N GLY A 74 -4.87 21.06 5.00
CA GLY A 74 -4.94 21.80 6.26
C GLY A 74 -5.04 20.92 7.52
N TYR A 75 -5.13 19.59 7.40
CA TYR A 75 -4.99 18.72 8.57
C TYR A 75 -3.56 18.83 9.13
N PRO A 76 -3.38 19.12 10.43
CA PRO A 76 -2.04 19.32 11.02
C PRO A 76 -1.08 18.12 10.92
N ARG A 77 -1.61 16.93 10.64
CA ARG A 77 -0.88 15.66 10.55
C ARG A 77 -0.71 15.16 9.11
N PHE A 78 -1.15 15.93 8.13
CA PHE A 78 -1.15 15.49 6.75
C PHE A 78 -0.22 16.36 5.91
N GLU A 79 0.65 15.72 5.15
CA GLU A 79 1.51 16.36 4.17
C GLU A 79 1.39 15.63 2.83
N LEU A 80 1.41 16.40 1.74
CA LEU A 80 1.42 15.85 0.39
C LEU A 80 2.64 16.41 -0.36
N ILE A 81 3.49 15.50 -0.80
CA ILE A 81 4.69 15.81 -1.57
C ILE A 81 4.48 15.28 -2.99
N ARG A 82 4.44 16.20 -3.96
CA ARG A 82 4.44 15.82 -5.38
C ARG A 82 5.85 15.40 -5.77
N HIS A 83 6.09 14.09 -5.87
CA HIS A 83 7.42 13.53 -6.11
C HIS A 83 7.34 12.17 -6.80
N ASP A 84 8.29 11.88 -7.67
CA ASP A 84 8.43 10.58 -8.34
C ASP A 84 9.46 9.74 -7.58
N VAL A 85 9.09 8.52 -7.18
CA VAL A 85 9.94 7.65 -6.34
C VAL A 85 11.25 7.24 -7.03
N VAL A 86 11.33 7.34 -8.36
CA VAL A 86 12.58 7.15 -9.11
C VAL A 86 13.67 8.16 -8.73
N GLU A 87 13.27 9.31 -8.17
CA GLU A 87 14.17 10.30 -7.61
C GLU A 87 14.32 10.11 -6.10
N SER A 88 15.54 10.32 -5.60
CA SER A 88 15.86 10.21 -4.17
C SER A 88 15.07 11.23 -3.34
N ILE A 89 14.65 10.84 -2.13
CA ILE A 89 14.06 11.76 -1.15
C ILE A 89 14.57 11.46 0.26
N LEU A 90 14.75 12.50 1.06
CA LEU A 90 15.17 12.40 2.45
C LEU A 90 13.99 12.77 3.35
N LEU A 91 13.55 11.82 4.18
CA LEU A 91 12.49 11.98 5.16
C LEU A 91 12.88 11.27 6.45
N GLU A 92 12.31 11.70 7.57
CA GLU A 92 12.43 11.04 8.88
C GLU A 92 11.07 10.46 9.24
N VAL A 93 10.90 9.14 9.13
CA VAL A 93 9.63 8.42 9.31
C VAL A 93 9.86 7.09 9.99
N ASP A 94 8.85 6.59 10.69
CA ASP A 94 8.89 5.29 11.36
C ASP A 94 8.49 4.14 10.44
N GLN A 95 7.62 4.41 9.46
CA GLN A 95 7.09 3.40 8.53
C GLN A 95 6.94 3.94 7.11
N ILE A 96 7.16 3.05 6.14
CA ILE A 96 7.00 3.28 4.72
C ILE A 96 6.01 2.26 4.17
N TYR A 97 4.87 2.72 3.63
CA TYR A 97 3.97 1.91 2.82
C TYR A 97 4.25 2.22 1.35
N HIS A 98 4.92 1.30 0.67
CA HIS A 98 5.35 1.49 -0.70
C HIS A 98 4.33 0.91 -1.69
N MET A 99 3.47 1.78 -2.21
CA MET A 99 2.40 1.46 -3.16
C MET A 99 2.55 2.11 -4.54
N ALA A 100 3.69 2.80 -4.79
CA ALA A 100 3.91 3.50 -6.04
C ALA A 100 4.25 2.53 -7.18
N CYS A 101 3.25 2.14 -7.96
CA CYS A 101 3.39 1.45 -9.23
C CYS A 101 2.05 1.49 -9.96
N PRO A 102 2.00 1.74 -11.28
CA PRO A 102 0.76 1.55 -12.04
C PRO A 102 0.30 0.09 -11.95
N ALA A 103 -0.97 -0.13 -11.58
CA ALA A 103 -1.50 -1.49 -11.32
C ALA A 103 -2.41 -2.02 -12.44
N SER A 104 -3.00 -1.15 -13.27
CA SER A 104 -3.86 -1.57 -14.38
C SER A 104 -3.02 -1.99 -15.59
N PRO A 105 -3.41 -3.06 -16.31
CA PRO A 105 -2.77 -3.45 -17.57
C PRO A 105 -2.72 -2.36 -18.63
N VAL A 106 -3.70 -1.46 -18.66
CA VAL A 106 -3.69 -0.33 -19.59
C VAL A 106 -2.56 0.64 -19.23
N HIS A 107 -2.38 0.92 -17.94
CA HIS A 107 -1.42 1.91 -17.45
C HIS A 107 0.02 1.40 -17.40
N TYR A 108 0.27 0.17 -16.96
CA TYR A 108 1.65 -0.35 -16.90
C TYR A 108 2.21 -0.72 -18.28
N LYS A 109 1.34 -0.97 -19.28
CA LYS A 109 1.76 -1.19 -20.67
C LYS A 109 1.97 0.09 -21.45
N TYR A 110 1.39 1.21 -21.00
CA TYR A 110 1.54 2.50 -21.66
C TYR A 110 3.01 2.92 -21.76
N ASP A 111 3.74 2.74 -20.65
CA ASP A 111 5.19 2.95 -20.61
C ASP A 111 5.84 1.81 -19.78
N PRO A 112 6.24 0.71 -20.45
CA PRO A 112 6.83 -0.44 -19.77
C PRO A 112 8.22 -0.15 -19.22
N ILE A 113 8.97 0.76 -19.84
CA ILE A 113 10.31 1.18 -19.37
C ILE A 113 10.15 1.92 -18.05
N LYS A 114 9.25 2.92 -18.01
CA LYS A 114 8.97 3.65 -16.76
C LYS A 114 8.41 2.74 -15.67
N THR A 115 7.58 1.75 -16.03
CA THR A 115 7.08 0.76 -15.08
C THR A 115 8.22 -0.02 -14.41
N ILE A 116 9.20 -0.51 -15.17
CA ILE A 116 10.38 -1.18 -14.60
C ILE A 116 11.20 -0.19 -13.77
N MET A 117 11.45 1.03 -14.26
CA MET A 117 12.22 2.04 -13.52
C MET A 117 11.61 2.34 -12.15
N ILE A 118 10.28 2.47 -12.06
CA ILE A 118 9.58 2.67 -10.79
C ILE A 118 9.79 1.48 -9.85
N ASN A 119 9.63 0.25 -10.34
CA ASN A 119 9.81 -0.95 -9.52
C ASN A 119 11.28 -1.16 -9.08
N VAL A 120 12.27 -0.78 -9.89
CA VAL A 120 13.69 -0.97 -9.56
C VAL A 120 14.27 0.23 -8.82
N MET A 121 14.32 1.39 -9.48
CA MET A 121 14.92 2.61 -8.92
C MET A 121 14.10 3.14 -7.76
N GLY A 122 12.77 3.12 -7.89
CA GLY A 122 11.88 3.53 -6.81
C GLY A 122 12.03 2.67 -5.57
N MET A 123 12.19 1.35 -5.73
CA MET A 123 12.47 0.45 -4.61
C MET A 123 13.83 0.73 -3.99
N LEU A 124 14.90 0.87 -4.78
CA LEU A 124 16.24 1.17 -4.26
C LEU A 124 16.26 2.45 -3.43
N ASN A 125 15.60 3.50 -3.90
CA ASN A 125 15.49 4.77 -3.18
C ASN A 125 14.73 4.62 -1.87
N MET A 126 13.57 3.96 -1.89
CA MET A 126 12.70 3.85 -0.73
C MET A 126 13.21 2.83 0.32
N LEU A 127 13.85 1.75 -0.11
CA LEU A 127 14.57 0.84 0.78
C LEU A 127 15.86 1.47 1.33
N GLY A 128 16.57 2.24 0.51
CA GLY A 128 17.71 3.04 0.95
C GLY A 128 17.33 4.06 2.03
N LEU A 129 16.18 4.72 1.86
CA LEU A 129 15.57 5.57 2.88
C LEU A 129 15.26 4.78 4.16
N ALA A 130 14.56 3.65 4.05
CA ALA A 130 14.20 2.82 5.20
C ALA A 130 15.43 2.34 6.00
N LYS A 131 16.47 1.89 5.29
CA LYS A 131 17.75 1.49 5.88
C LYS A 131 18.39 2.62 6.66
N ARG A 132 18.42 3.84 6.09
CA ARG A 132 19.10 4.99 6.70
C ARG A 132 18.49 5.39 8.05
N ILE A 133 17.17 5.35 8.14
CA ILE A 133 16.42 5.87 9.29
C ILE A 133 15.86 4.76 10.20
N GLY A 134 16.09 3.49 9.86
CA GLY A 134 15.54 2.36 10.61
C GLY A 134 14.03 2.19 10.49
N ALA A 135 13.41 2.68 9.42
CA ALA A 135 11.97 2.57 9.22
C ALA A 135 11.54 1.14 8.85
N ARG A 136 10.35 0.75 9.30
CA ARG A 136 9.68 -0.46 8.79
C ARG A 136 9.20 -0.22 7.35
N PHE A 137 9.46 -1.17 6.46
CA PHE A 137 9.05 -1.11 5.07
C PHE A 137 7.94 -2.13 4.77
N CYS A 138 6.79 -1.65 4.32
CA CYS A 138 5.66 -2.46 3.86
C CYS A 138 5.56 -2.34 2.33
N LEU A 139 5.83 -3.42 1.62
CA LEU A 139 5.76 -3.53 0.16
C LEU A 139 4.39 -4.07 -0.26
N THR A 140 3.71 -3.35 -1.16
CA THR A 140 2.57 -3.93 -1.88
C THR A 140 3.06 -4.65 -3.13
N SER A 141 3.11 -5.98 -3.03
CA SER A 141 3.31 -6.90 -4.14
C SER A 141 1.94 -7.27 -4.77
N THR A 142 1.91 -8.31 -5.59
CA THR A 142 0.73 -8.66 -6.41
C THR A 142 0.56 -10.17 -6.53
N SER A 143 -0.68 -10.61 -6.68
CA SER A 143 -0.99 -11.99 -7.09
C SER A 143 -0.52 -12.33 -8.52
N GLU A 144 -0.22 -11.33 -9.36
CA GLU A 144 0.30 -11.55 -10.72
C GLU A 144 1.69 -12.21 -10.72
N ASP A 145 2.42 -12.15 -9.60
CA ASP A 145 3.68 -12.87 -9.36
C ASP A 145 3.51 -14.40 -9.40
N TYR A 146 2.28 -14.90 -9.22
CA TYR A 146 2.00 -16.32 -9.40
C TYR A 146 1.88 -16.72 -10.88
N GLY A 147 1.70 -15.75 -11.79
CA GLY A 147 1.62 -15.98 -13.23
C GLY A 147 0.41 -16.79 -13.67
N ASP A 148 0.65 -17.83 -14.46
CA ASP A 148 -0.34 -18.84 -14.85
C ASP A 148 -0.15 -20.12 -14.00
N PRO A 149 -0.63 -20.12 -12.75
CA PRO A 149 -0.23 -21.08 -11.73
C PRO A 149 -0.66 -22.50 -12.08
N LEU A 150 0.22 -23.46 -11.82
CA LEU A 150 -0.05 -24.89 -11.99
C LEU A 150 -0.73 -25.52 -10.76
N ASP A 151 -0.73 -24.81 -9.62
CA ASP A 151 -1.29 -25.26 -8.34
C ASP A 151 -2.45 -24.36 -7.88
N HIS A 152 -3.43 -24.96 -7.18
CA HIS A 152 -4.57 -24.25 -6.60
C HIS A 152 -4.93 -24.76 -5.18
N PRO A 153 -5.17 -23.87 -4.19
CA PRO A 153 -5.00 -22.42 -4.24
C PRO A 153 -3.52 -22.00 -4.25
N GLN A 154 -3.23 -20.76 -4.66
CA GLN A 154 -1.86 -20.23 -4.67
C GLN A 154 -1.40 -19.92 -3.24
N LYS A 155 -0.40 -20.67 -2.78
CA LYS A 155 0.30 -20.43 -1.51
C LYS A 155 1.53 -19.56 -1.76
N GLU A 156 1.98 -18.84 -0.74
CA GLU A 156 3.15 -17.95 -0.83
C GLU A 156 4.45 -18.71 -1.12
N THR A 157 4.50 -20.01 -0.83
CA THR A 157 5.60 -20.92 -1.17
C THR A 157 5.69 -21.27 -2.66
N TYR A 158 4.64 -20.98 -3.45
CA TYR A 158 4.64 -21.19 -4.89
C TYR A 158 5.51 -20.13 -5.57
N TRP A 159 6.40 -20.57 -6.45
CA TRP A 159 7.37 -19.68 -7.11
C TRP A 159 6.80 -18.89 -8.30
N GLY A 160 5.63 -19.29 -8.81
CA GLY A 160 5.02 -18.67 -9.97
C GLY A 160 5.39 -19.35 -11.30
N HIS A 161 4.56 -19.13 -12.31
CA HIS A 161 4.78 -19.59 -13.68
C HIS A 161 4.54 -18.41 -14.64
N VAL A 162 5.61 -17.65 -14.90
CA VAL A 162 5.56 -16.38 -15.63
C VAL A 162 6.51 -16.45 -16.82
N ASN A 163 6.12 -15.82 -17.93
CA ASN A 163 6.99 -15.61 -19.07
C ASN A 163 7.86 -14.35 -18.87
N PRO A 164 9.20 -14.47 -18.79
CA PRO A 164 10.10 -13.34 -18.53
C PRO A 164 10.20 -12.33 -19.70
N ASN A 165 9.70 -12.66 -20.89
CA ASN A 165 9.77 -11.82 -22.08
C ASN A 165 8.39 -11.42 -22.62
N GLY A 166 7.33 -11.63 -21.84
CA GLY A 166 5.96 -11.31 -22.21
C GLY A 166 5.66 -9.80 -22.20
N VAL A 167 4.59 -9.40 -22.91
CA VAL A 167 4.15 -7.99 -22.98
C VAL A 167 3.63 -7.42 -21.65
N ARG A 168 3.40 -8.27 -20.64
CA ARG A 168 2.96 -7.86 -19.29
C ARG A 168 4.12 -7.85 -18.29
N THR A 169 5.28 -8.28 -18.75
CA THR A 169 6.35 -8.68 -17.85
C THR A 169 7.06 -7.51 -17.19
N CYS A 170 6.99 -6.32 -17.78
CA CYS A 170 7.44 -5.08 -17.13
C CYS A 170 6.84 -4.88 -15.73
N TYR A 171 5.60 -5.34 -15.51
CA TYR A 171 4.93 -5.29 -14.22
C TYR A 171 5.29 -6.49 -13.34
N VAL A 172 5.19 -7.72 -13.87
CA VAL A 172 5.39 -8.95 -13.08
C VAL A 172 6.85 -9.13 -12.64
N GLU A 173 7.81 -9.06 -13.57
CA GLU A 173 9.24 -9.10 -13.20
C GLU A 173 9.64 -7.87 -12.38
N GLY A 174 9.00 -6.73 -12.64
CA GLY A 174 9.15 -5.56 -11.79
C GLY A 174 8.79 -5.86 -10.33
N LYS A 175 7.63 -6.48 -10.09
CA LYS A 175 7.14 -6.84 -8.76
C LYS A 175 7.96 -7.94 -8.10
N TRP A 176 8.35 -8.98 -8.83
CA TRP A 176 9.34 -9.95 -8.34
C TRP A 176 10.67 -9.32 -7.96
N THR A 177 11.17 -8.38 -8.77
CA THR A 177 12.39 -7.65 -8.45
C THR A 177 12.20 -6.83 -7.17
N THR A 178 11.02 -6.25 -6.94
CA THR A 178 10.73 -5.53 -5.69
C THR A 178 10.77 -6.46 -4.47
N GLU A 179 10.22 -7.67 -4.56
CA GLU A 179 10.30 -8.67 -3.47
C GLU A 179 11.75 -9.11 -3.23
N THR A 180 12.51 -9.33 -4.30
CA THR A 180 13.94 -9.69 -4.24
C THR A 180 14.74 -8.62 -3.50
N LEU A 181 14.63 -7.37 -3.94
CA LEU A 181 15.30 -6.22 -3.32
C LEU A 181 14.90 -6.07 -1.85
N ALA A 182 13.61 -6.19 -1.54
CA ALA A 182 13.15 -6.07 -0.16
C ALA A 182 13.75 -7.15 0.73
N MET A 183 13.80 -8.40 0.26
CA MET A 183 14.39 -9.51 1.01
C MET A 183 15.92 -9.43 1.11
N ASP A 184 16.61 -8.86 0.12
CA ASP A 184 18.06 -8.60 0.19
C ASP A 184 18.38 -7.50 1.20
N TYR A 185 17.59 -6.43 1.27
CA TYR A 185 17.72 -5.43 2.33
C TYR A 185 17.40 -6.00 3.72
N HIS A 186 16.43 -6.90 3.81
CA HIS A 186 16.12 -7.59 5.06
C HIS A 186 17.29 -8.45 5.54
N ARG A 187 17.79 -9.36 4.69
CA ARG A 187 18.88 -10.29 5.04
C ARG A 187 20.23 -9.60 5.19
N GLY A 188 20.55 -8.67 4.30
CA GLY A 188 21.87 -8.04 4.19
C GLY A 188 22.03 -6.74 4.98
N ALA A 189 20.94 -6.03 5.27
CA ALA A 189 20.99 -4.74 5.97
C ALA A 189 20.05 -4.64 7.19
N GLY A 190 19.35 -5.72 7.55
CA GLY A 190 18.51 -5.77 8.74
C GLY A 190 17.24 -4.91 8.67
N VAL A 191 16.83 -4.47 7.48
CA VAL A 191 15.60 -3.67 7.33
C VAL A 191 14.38 -4.52 7.71
N GLU A 192 13.49 -3.98 8.53
CA GLU A 192 12.23 -4.65 8.85
C GLU A 192 11.28 -4.55 7.66
N VAL A 193 11.08 -5.65 6.94
CA VAL A 193 10.25 -5.72 5.73
C VAL A 193 8.97 -6.51 5.99
N ARG A 194 7.87 -6.07 5.35
CA ARG A 194 6.61 -6.81 5.19
C ARG A 194 6.22 -6.78 3.72
N ILE A 195 5.82 -7.93 3.18
CA ILE A 195 5.42 -8.08 1.76
C ILE A 195 3.96 -8.52 1.73
N GLU A 196 3.13 -7.78 1.01
CA GLU A 196 1.71 -8.04 0.86
C GLU A 196 1.41 -8.36 -0.62
N ARG A 197 1.16 -9.64 -0.96
CA ARG A 197 0.75 -10.04 -2.32
C ARG A 197 -0.74 -9.81 -2.50
N ILE A 198 -1.10 -8.65 -3.05
CA ILE A 198 -2.49 -8.23 -3.18
C ILE A 198 -3.18 -8.96 -4.33
N PHE A 199 -4.32 -9.59 -4.02
CA PHE A 199 -5.25 -10.14 -5.01
C PHE A 199 -6.24 -9.06 -5.49
N ASN A 200 -7.00 -9.38 -6.53
CA ASN A 200 -7.98 -8.48 -7.12
C ASN A 200 -8.85 -7.80 -6.06
N THR A 201 -8.68 -6.48 -5.94
CA THR A 201 -9.37 -5.64 -4.96
C THR A 201 -10.28 -4.66 -5.69
N TYR A 202 -11.51 -4.50 -5.21
CA TYR A 202 -12.51 -3.57 -5.75
C TYR A 202 -13.21 -2.83 -4.61
N GLY A 203 -13.87 -1.71 -4.92
CA GLY A 203 -14.63 -0.97 -3.92
C GLY A 203 -14.91 0.48 -4.29
N PRO A 204 -15.52 1.24 -3.37
CA PRO A 204 -15.90 2.63 -3.61
C PRO A 204 -14.73 3.49 -4.08
N ARG A 205 -15.06 4.40 -5.00
CA ARG A 205 -14.16 5.40 -5.58
C ARG A 205 -13.07 4.81 -6.51
N MET A 206 -13.08 3.52 -6.86
CA MET A 206 -12.21 2.93 -7.89
C MET A 206 -12.34 3.69 -9.22
N CYS A 207 -11.22 3.88 -9.95
CA CYS A 207 -11.23 4.67 -11.19
C CYS A 207 -12.16 4.03 -12.25
N LEU A 208 -12.91 4.85 -12.98
CA LEU A 208 -13.87 4.36 -13.97
C LEU A 208 -13.18 3.69 -15.16
N ASP A 209 -12.01 4.19 -15.55
CA ASP A 209 -11.21 3.73 -16.70
C ASP A 209 -10.08 2.79 -16.27
N ASP A 210 -10.24 2.14 -15.12
CA ASP A 210 -9.22 1.28 -14.53
C ASP A 210 -8.96 0.01 -15.37
N GLY A 211 -9.89 -0.40 -16.24
CA GLY A 211 -9.70 -1.52 -17.17
C GLY A 211 -9.69 -2.91 -16.54
N ARG A 212 -9.79 -3.06 -15.21
CA ARG A 212 -9.94 -4.36 -14.52
C ARG A 212 -11.39 -4.87 -14.58
N VAL A 213 -11.53 -6.19 -14.57
CA VAL A 213 -12.77 -6.95 -14.89
C VAL A 213 -14.02 -6.46 -14.14
N VAL A 214 -13.93 -6.27 -12.82
CA VAL A 214 -15.11 -5.89 -12.00
C VAL A 214 -15.66 -4.54 -12.45
N LYS A 215 -14.78 -3.59 -12.77
CA LYS A 215 -15.24 -2.27 -13.23
C LYS A 215 -15.69 -2.32 -14.69
N ASN A 216 -14.98 -3.02 -15.59
CA ASN A 216 -15.47 -3.16 -16.97
C ASN A 216 -16.90 -3.73 -17.00
N PHE A 217 -17.20 -4.71 -16.14
CA PHE A 217 -18.55 -5.27 -16.02
C PHE A 217 -19.56 -4.24 -15.48
N VAL A 218 -19.25 -3.54 -14.39
CA VAL A 218 -20.14 -2.51 -13.82
C VAL A 218 -20.37 -1.33 -14.78
N SER A 219 -19.33 -0.87 -15.49
CA SER A 219 -19.45 0.17 -16.52
C SER A 219 -20.40 -0.25 -17.64
N LEU A 220 -20.28 -1.48 -18.14
CA LEU A 220 -21.13 -1.99 -19.20
C LEU A 220 -22.59 -2.08 -18.75
N VAL A 221 -22.85 -2.54 -17.54
CA VAL A 221 -24.23 -2.62 -17.00
C VAL A 221 -24.83 -1.23 -16.81
N CYS A 222 -24.10 -0.27 -16.24
CA CYS A 222 -24.60 1.10 -16.05
C CYS A 222 -24.77 1.88 -17.36
N LEU A 223 -24.02 1.55 -18.43
CA LEU A 223 -24.20 2.17 -19.74
C LEU A 223 -25.44 1.64 -20.48
N VAL A 224 -25.90 0.43 -20.16
CA VAL A 224 -27.11 -0.15 -20.76
C VAL A 224 -28.40 0.45 -20.17
N GLU A 225 -28.36 1.00 -18.95
CA GLU A 225 -29.51 1.70 -18.35
C GLU A 225 -29.73 3.13 -18.88
N HIS A 226 -28.84 3.64 -19.74
CA HIS A 226 -28.96 4.96 -20.35
C HIS A 226 -29.33 4.95 -21.85
N TYR A 227 -29.82 3.81 -22.37
CA TYR A 227 -30.41 3.68 -23.70
C TYR A 227 -31.85 3.18 -23.65
#